data_AF-A0AAF0T036-F1
#
_entry.id   AF-A0AAF0T036-F1
#
_cell.length_a   1.000
_cell.length_b   1.000
_cell.length_c   1.000
_cell.angle_alpha   90.00
_cell.angle_beta   90.00
_cell.angle_gamma   90.00
#
_symmetry.space_group_name_H-M   'P 1'
#
loop_
_entity.id
_entity.type
_entity.pdbx_description
1 polymer ?
#
loop_
_entity_poly.entity_id
_entity_poly.type
_entity_poly.pdbx_seq_one_letter_code
_entity_poly.pdbx_strand_id
1 'polypeptide(L)'
;VSLQEVCCSCEMKLLESKYFNSKAFESCILGDATTALDRALETAFSLMSNEETANIVVSLPGKLVDLPESVSVTCTAHLRIIENNKMVYELSAAEKLGIAVKYKNTGVTLYKEGLLHKQILAFFMFSDAVKWLCMIGPEEGEDLSKEATTIKMQCYNNIALFHLQQQNYRLCIAAATTILNVDGSNVKA
;
A
#
# COMPACT_ATOMS: atom_id res chain seq x y z
N VAL A 1 -15.82 2.09 -10.18
CA VAL A 1 -16.58 2.92 -9.20
C VAL A 1 -16.82 4.28 -9.84
N SER A 2 -17.97 4.93 -9.64
CA SER A 2 -18.14 6.33 -10.04
C SER A 2 -18.37 7.20 -8.81
N LEU A 3 -17.55 8.22 -8.63
CA LEU A 3 -17.65 9.18 -7.53
C LEU A 3 -18.24 10.50 -8.04
N GLN A 4 -19.19 11.06 -7.31
CA GLN A 4 -19.69 12.41 -7.54
C GLN A 4 -19.25 13.29 -6.36
N GLU A 5 -18.54 14.38 -6.68
CA GLU A 5 -17.91 15.25 -5.68
C GLU A 5 -18.94 16.12 -4.95
N VAL A 6 -18.82 16.15 -3.62
CA VAL A 6 -19.47 17.15 -2.75
C VAL A 6 -18.39 17.69 -1.79
N CYS A 7 -17.34 18.30 -2.36
CA CYS A 7 -16.23 18.87 -1.62
C CYS A 7 -15.86 20.26 -2.19
N CYS A 8 -15.32 21.17 -1.38
CA CYS A 8 -14.68 22.38 -1.93
C CYS A 8 -13.59 21.92 -2.89
N SER A 9 -13.72 22.26 -4.18
CA SER A 9 -12.77 21.90 -5.25
C SER A 9 -11.32 22.36 -4.97
N CYS A 10 -11.14 23.24 -3.99
CA CYS A 10 -9.87 23.74 -3.50
C CYS A 10 -9.03 22.67 -2.76
N GLU A 11 -9.64 21.85 -1.91
CA GLU A 11 -8.95 20.84 -1.09
C GLU A 11 -8.67 19.56 -1.87
N MET A 12 -9.55 19.21 -2.81
CA MET A 12 -9.45 18.03 -3.67
C MET A 12 -8.15 17.99 -4.50
N LYS A 13 -7.68 19.14 -5.00
CA LYS A 13 -6.44 19.22 -5.79
C LYS A 13 -5.19 18.84 -4.99
N LEU A 14 -5.26 18.88 -3.65
CA LEU A 14 -4.15 18.58 -2.76
C LEU A 14 -4.06 17.08 -2.42
N LEU A 15 -5.12 16.31 -2.68
CA LEU A 15 -5.28 14.98 -2.10
C LEU A 15 -5.00 13.81 -3.05
N GLU A 16 -4.49 14.06 -4.25
CA GLU A 16 -4.13 13.07 -5.30
C GLU A 16 -4.91 11.74 -5.19
N SER A 17 -6.02 11.59 -5.91
CA SER A 17 -6.82 10.36 -5.83
C SER A 17 -7.03 9.72 -7.19
N LYS A 18 -6.70 8.43 -7.31
CA LYS A 18 -7.00 7.66 -8.52
C LYS A 18 -8.51 7.51 -8.72
N TYR A 19 -9.29 7.44 -7.64
CA TYR A 19 -10.73 7.24 -7.70
C TYR A 19 -11.48 8.49 -8.15
N PHE A 20 -11.07 9.66 -7.68
CA PHE A 20 -11.67 10.92 -8.13
C PHE A 20 -11.18 11.34 -9.53
N ASN A 21 -9.94 10.98 -9.90
CA ASN A 21 -9.41 11.24 -11.24
C ASN A 21 -9.82 10.19 -12.28
N SER A 22 -10.40 9.06 -11.85
CA SER A 22 -10.85 8.01 -12.76
C SER A 22 -12.02 8.50 -13.62
N LYS A 23 -12.08 8.03 -14.86
CA LYS A 23 -13.26 8.31 -15.69
C LYS A 23 -14.45 7.56 -15.10
N ALA A 24 -15.65 8.14 -15.27
CA ALA A 24 -16.88 7.45 -14.90
C ALA A 24 -16.89 6.04 -15.53
N PHE A 25 -17.11 5.03 -14.68
CA PHE A 25 -17.19 3.62 -15.05
C PHE A 25 -15.86 2.93 -15.42
N GLU A 26 -14.73 3.53 -15.08
CA GLU A 26 -13.44 2.83 -15.11
C GLU A 26 -13.38 1.75 -14.02
N SER A 27 -12.80 0.60 -14.37
CA SER A 27 -12.49 -0.46 -13.41
C SER A 27 -11.24 -0.08 -12.63
N CYS A 28 -11.29 -0.22 -11.32
CA CYS A 28 -10.17 0.07 -10.44
C CYS A 28 -9.92 -1.15 -9.55
N ILE A 29 -8.65 -1.48 -9.34
CA ILE A 29 -8.25 -2.51 -8.39
C ILE A 29 -8.27 -1.91 -6.98
N LEU A 30 -9.04 -2.52 -6.08
CA LEU A 30 -8.97 -2.25 -4.64
C LEU A 30 -7.76 -2.98 -4.05
N GLY A 31 -7.05 -2.36 -3.11
CA GLY A 31 -5.80 -2.86 -2.53
C GLY A 31 -4.52 -2.34 -3.21
N ASP A 32 -4.68 -1.46 -4.21
CA ASP A 32 -3.59 -0.82 -4.96
C ASP A 32 -3.50 0.70 -4.65
N ALA A 33 -4.14 1.17 -3.58
CA ALA A 33 -4.12 2.58 -3.24
C ALA A 33 -2.71 3.07 -2.85
N THR A 34 -2.29 4.14 -3.53
CA THR A 34 -1.00 4.81 -3.32
C THR A 34 -1.13 6.15 -2.60
N THR A 35 -2.33 6.53 -2.16
CA THR A 35 -2.57 7.74 -1.35
C THR A 35 -3.43 7.44 -0.13
N ALA A 36 -3.37 8.31 0.88
CA ALA A 36 -4.14 8.12 2.11
C ALA A 36 -5.65 8.19 1.87
N LEU A 37 -6.08 9.09 0.99
CA LEU A 37 -7.48 9.21 0.57
C LEU A 37 -7.94 7.94 -0.13
N ASP A 38 -7.18 7.44 -1.10
CA ASP A 38 -7.52 6.22 -1.83
C ASP A 38 -7.64 5.01 -0.89
N ARG A 39 -6.73 4.88 0.09
CA ARG A 39 -6.81 3.78 1.08
C ARG A 39 -8.06 3.85 1.94
N ALA A 40 -8.45 5.07 2.36
CA ALA A 40 -9.65 5.27 3.14
C ALA A 40 -10.92 5.00 2.31
N LEU A 41 -10.93 5.43 1.04
CA LEU A 41 -12.01 5.12 0.10
C LEU A 41 -12.12 3.61 -0.18
N GLU A 42 -11.00 2.91 -0.41
CA GLU A 42 -10.98 1.45 -0.58
C GLU A 42 -11.58 0.72 0.63
N THR A 43 -11.34 1.26 1.85
CA THR A 43 -11.94 0.71 3.08
C THR A 43 -13.45 0.93 3.12
N ALA A 44 -13.94 2.05 2.60
CA ALA A 44 -15.38 2.27 2.48
C ALA A 44 -16.00 1.40 1.38
N PHE A 45 -15.34 1.26 0.22
CA PHE A 45 -15.83 0.45 -0.89
C PHE A 45 -15.90 -1.04 -0.55
N SER A 46 -15.02 -1.55 0.32
CA SER A 46 -15.06 -2.95 0.76
C SER A 46 -16.28 -3.28 1.64
N LEU A 47 -16.98 -2.26 2.14
CA LEU A 47 -18.22 -2.40 2.91
C LEU A 47 -19.49 -2.24 2.05
N MET A 48 -19.34 -1.83 0.79
CA MET A 48 -20.45 -1.59 -0.13
C MET A 48 -20.87 -2.88 -0.86
N SER A 49 -22.16 -2.97 -1.17
CA SER A 49 -22.75 -4.01 -2.02
C SER A 49 -22.82 -3.59 -3.49
N ASN A 50 -23.05 -4.56 -4.37
CA ASN A 50 -23.29 -4.27 -5.79
C ASN A 50 -24.49 -3.33 -5.97
N GLU A 51 -24.35 -2.38 -6.89
CA GLU A 51 -25.28 -1.30 -7.21
C GLU A 51 -25.60 -0.34 -6.04
N GLU A 52 -24.85 -0.42 -4.93
CA GLU A 52 -25.03 0.48 -3.79
C GLU A 52 -24.61 1.92 -4.13
N THR A 53 -25.38 2.86 -3.59
CA THR A 53 -25.00 4.28 -3.55
C THR A 53 -24.87 4.70 -2.09
N ALA A 54 -23.68 5.15 -1.70
CA ALA A 54 -23.37 5.52 -0.32
C ALA A 54 -22.79 6.93 -0.25
N ASN A 55 -23.13 7.66 0.82
CA ASN A 55 -22.44 8.89 1.18
C ASN A 55 -21.28 8.54 2.10
N ILE A 56 -20.06 8.82 1.62
CA ILE A 56 -18.82 8.49 2.32
C ILE A 56 -18.22 9.78 2.86
N VAL A 57 -17.86 9.76 4.14
CA VAL A 57 -17.13 10.83 4.81
C VAL A 57 -15.80 10.25 5.28
N VAL A 58 -14.71 10.79 4.76
CA VAL A 58 -13.34 10.40 5.12
C VAL A 58 -12.68 11.53 5.88
N SER A 59 -12.19 11.26 7.09
CA SER A 59 -11.31 12.18 7.83
C SER A 59 -9.87 11.69 7.77
N LEU A 60 -8.96 12.52 7.26
CA LEU A 60 -7.54 12.21 7.13
C LEU A 60 -6.73 13.11 8.07
N PRO A 61 -5.83 12.54 8.89
CA PRO A 61 -4.83 13.31 9.62
C PRO A 61 -3.95 14.11 8.65
N GLY A 62 -3.71 15.39 8.94
CA GLY A 62 -2.94 16.29 8.07
C GLY A 62 -1.57 15.74 7.67
N LYS A 63 -0.88 15.04 8.58
CA LYS A 63 0.40 14.35 8.31
C LYS A 63 0.37 13.34 7.15
N LEU A 64 -0.79 12.79 6.80
CA LEU A 64 -0.94 11.82 5.71
C LEU A 64 -1.18 12.49 4.35
N VAL A 65 -1.39 13.81 4.34
CA VAL A 65 -1.76 14.60 3.16
C VAL A 65 -0.98 15.91 3.09
N ASP A 66 0.09 16.04 3.88
CA ASP A 66 0.95 17.22 3.98
C ASP A 66 0.22 18.51 4.36
N LEU A 67 -0.75 18.40 5.27
CA LEU A 67 -1.50 19.53 5.82
C LEU A 67 -1.25 19.69 7.33
N PRO A 68 -1.32 20.92 7.87
CA PRO A 68 -1.15 21.15 9.31
C PRO A 68 -2.31 20.58 10.14
N GLU A 69 -3.52 20.58 9.58
CA GLU A 69 -4.75 20.14 10.24
C GLU A 69 -5.35 18.92 9.52
N SER A 70 -6.24 18.20 10.21
CA SER A 70 -7.00 17.13 9.59
C SER A 70 -7.95 17.68 8.52
N VAL A 71 -8.07 16.97 7.42
CA VAL A 71 -9.00 17.29 6.33
C VAL A 71 -10.15 16.28 6.33
N SER A 72 -11.35 16.74 5.98
CA SER A 72 -12.53 15.88 5.83
C SER A 72 -13.06 15.98 4.42
N VAL A 73 -13.14 14.84 3.72
CA VAL A 73 -13.70 14.75 2.37
C VAL A 73 -15.04 14.07 2.44
N THR A 74 -16.06 14.66 1.81
CA THR A 74 -17.39 14.06 1.64
C THR A 74 -17.65 13.80 0.16
N CYS A 75 -18.12 12.61 -0.17
CA CYS A 75 -18.50 12.27 -1.55
C CYS A 75 -19.65 11.28 -1.59
N THR A 76 -20.39 11.29 -2.70
CA THR A 76 -21.35 10.23 -3.01
C THR A 76 -20.67 9.23 -3.93
N ALA A 77 -20.61 7.98 -3.51
CA ALA A 77 -20.02 6.89 -4.27
C ALA A 77 -21.12 5.97 -4.78
N HIS A 78 -21.03 5.63 -6.07
CA HIS A 78 -21.85 4.58 -6.66
C HIS A 78 -20.97 3.41 -7.08
N LEU A 79 -21.13 2.29 -6.39
CA LEU A 79 -20.46 1.03 -6.69
C LEU A 79 -21.38 0.21 -7.58
N ARG A 80 -21.01 0.04 -8.85
CA ARG A 80 -21.75 -0.85 -9.76
C ARG A 80 -21.56 -2.31 -9.39
N ILE A 81 -20.32 -2.77 -9.57
CA ILE A 81 -19.96 -4.15 -9.33
C ILE A 81 -18.62 -4.22 -8.61
N ILE A 82 -18.53 -5.14 -7.66
CA ILE A 82 -17.28 -5.62 -7.07
C ILE A 82 -17.12 -7.10 -7.43
N GLU A 83 -15.99 -7.45 -8.01
CA GLU A 83 -15.62 -8.81 -8.34
C GLU A 83 -14.36 -9.17 -7.58
N ASN A 84 -14.39 -10.33 -6.92
CA ASN A 84 -13.19 -10.84 -6.26
C ASN A 84 -12.22 -11.34 -7.32
N ASN A 85 -10.96 -10.93 -7.19
CA ASN A 85 -9.87 -11.58 -7.91
C ASN A 85 -9.61 -12.96 -7.31
N LYS A 86 -8.70 -13.74 -7.92
CA LYS A 86 -8.20 -15.00 -7.38
C LYS A 86 -7.88 -14.86 -5.89
N MET A 87 -8.40 -15.79 -5.10
CA MET A 87 -8.08 -15.87 -3.68
C MET A 87 -6.60 -16.21 -3.50
N VAL A 88 -6.04 -15.84 -2.35
CA VAL A 88 -4.62 -16.04 -2.05
C VAL A 88 -4.15 -17.49 -2.24
N TYR A 89 -5.01 -18.47 -1.90
CA TYR A 89 -4.70 -19.89 -2.05
C TYR A 89 -4.75 -20.39 -3.50
N GLU A 90 -5.36 -19.62 -4.41
CA GLU A 90 -5.48 -19.93 -5.85
C GLU A 90 -4.29 -19.40 -6.65
N LEU A 91 -3.47 -18.55 -6.03
CA LEU A 91 -2.29 -17.96 -6.65
C LEU A 91 -1.08 -18.90 -6.53
N SER A 92 -0.42 -19.12 -7.65
CA SER A 92 0.90 -19.76 -7.69
C SER A 92 1.96 -18.92 -6.98
N ALA A 93 3.05 -19.56 -6.56
CA ALA A 93 4.18 -18.84 -5.95
C ALA A 93 4.78 -17.78 -6.88
N ALA A 94 4.82 -18.04 -8.19
CA ALA A 94 5.25 -17.07 -9.20
C ALA A 94 4.32 -15.83 -9.27
N GLU A 95 3.00 -16.02 -9.22
CA GLU A 95 2.04 -14.91 -9.17
C GLU A 95 2.21 -14.09 -7.87
N LYS A 96 2.35 -14.77 -6.72
CA LYS A 96 2.61 -14.12 -5.42
C LYS A 96 3.90 -13.30 -5.45
N LEU A 97 4.96 -13.85 -6.05
CA LEU A 97 6.24 -13.18 -6.23
C LEU A 97 6.10 -11.93 -7.11
N GLY A 98 5.37 -12.04 -8.22
CA GLY A 98 5.08 -10.91 -9.11
C GLY A 98 4.35 -9.76 -8.40
N ILE A 99 3.35 -10.09 -7.56
CA ILE A 99 2.63 -9.12 -6.73
C ILE A 99 3.58 -8.46 -5.71
N ALA A 100 4.41 -9.24 -5.03
CA ALA A 100 5.39 -8.72 -4.08
C ALA A 100 6.39 -7.76 -4.75
N VAL A 101 6.90 -8.12 -5.93
CA VAL A 101 7.82 -7.29 -6.71
C VAL A 101 7.15 -5.98 -7.11
N LYS A 102 5.89 -6.01 -7.55
CA LYS A 102 5.10 -4.81 -7.84
C LYS A 102 5.05 -3.89 -6.62
N TYR A 103 4.64 -4.39 -5.46
CA TYR A 103 4.58 -3.57 -4.24
C TYR A 103 5.94 -3.03 -3.81
N LYS A 104 7.00 -3.86 -3.84
CA LYS A 104 8.36 -3.40 -3.54
C LYS A 104 8.79 -2.27 -4.48
N ASN A 105 8.50 -2.37 -5.77
CA ASN A 105 8.87 -1.33 -6.74
C ASN A 105 8.04 -0.05 -6.56
N THR A 106 6.74 -0.16 -6.31
CA THR A 106 5.89 0.98 -5.95
C THR A 106 6.38 1.68 -4.69
N GLY A 107 6.76 0.92 -3.67
CA GLY A 107 7.34 1.46 -2.43
C GLY A 107 8.64 2.23 -2.69
N VAL A 108 9.52 1.71 -3.55
CA VAL A 108 10.74 2.44 -3.96
C VAL A 108 10.40 3.75 -4.66
N THR A 109 9.43 3.76 -5.57
CA THR A 109 9.00 4.97 -6.27
C THR A 109 8.47 6.02 -5.30
N LEU A 110 7.54 5.64 -4.41
CA LEU A 110 6.96 6.53 -3.41
C LEU A 110 8.03 7.09 -2.45
N TYR A 111 8.96 6.24 -2.00
CA TYR A 111 10.01 6.67 -1.09
C TYR A 111 10.93 7.74 -1.71
N LYS A 112 11.23 7.62 -3.01
CA LYS A 112 12.06 8.57 -3.76
C LYS A 112 11.45 9.96 -3.89
N GLU A 113 10.13 10.10 -3.74
CA GLU A 113 9.47 11.41 -3.74
C GLU A 113 9.89 12.28 -2.54
N GLY A 114 10.42 11.67 -1.47
CA GLY A 114 11.04 12.39 -0.35
C GLY A 114 10.06 13.09 0.62
N LEU A 115 8.77 13.15 0.27
CA LEU A 115 7.72 13.70 1.12
C LEU A 115 7.33 12.70 2.21
N LEU A 116 7.11 13.17 3.44
CA LEU A 116 6.83 12.31 4.60
C LEU A 116 5.61 11.39 4.37
N HIS A 117 4.52 11.94 3.83
CA HIS A 117 3.32 11.16 3.56
C HIS A 117 3.58 10.04 2.53
N LYS A 118 4.39 10.30 1.49
CA LYS A 118 4.81 9.29 0.50
C LYS A 118 5.73 8.23 1.11
N GLN A 119 6.61 8.61 2.04
CA GLN A 119 7.44 7.66 2.78
C GLN A 119 6.60 6.73 3.68
N ILE A 120 5.54 7.25 4.32
CA ILE A 120 4.59 6.43 5.09
C ILE A 120 3.89 5.42 4.16
N LEU A 121 3.48 5.86 2.97
CA LEU A 121 2.85 4.98 1.98
C LEU A 121 3.83 3.94 1.44
N ALA A 122 5.09 4.32 1.20
CA ALA A 122 6.16 3.40 0.83
C ALA A 122 6.36 2.31 1.90
N PHE A 123 6.34 2.67 3.18
CA PHE A 123 6.39 1.71 4.28
C PHE A 123 5.26 0.68 4.22
N PHE A 124 4.02 1.10 3.92
CA PHE A 124 2.91 0.16 3.74
C PHE A 124 3.15 -0.77 2.54
N MET A 125 3.63 -0.24 1.41
CA MET A 125 3.94 -1.06 0.22
C MET A 125 5.03 -2.10 0.51
N PHE A 126 6.11 -1.74 1.21
CA PHE A 126 7.13 -2.72 1.61
C PHE A 126 6.57 -3.78 2.57
N SER A 127 5.70 -3.38 3.49
CA SER A 127 5.04 -4.30 4.43
C SER A 127 4.13 -5.28 3.69
N ASP A 128 3.36 -4.81 2.71
CA ASP A 128 2.49 -5.67 1.91
C ASP A 128 3.31 -6.61 1.01
N ALA A 129 4.42 -6.14 0.43
CA ALA A 129 5.36 -7.01 -0.27
C ALA A 129 5.88 -8.15 0.63
N VAL A 130 6.27 -7.85 1.89
CA VAL A 130 6.73 -8.87 2.84
C VAL A 130 5.63 -9.89 3.14
N LYS A 131 4.36 -9.48 3.29
CA LYS A 131 3.25 -10.41 3.51
C LYS A 131 3.12 -11.43 2.38
N TRP A 132 3.22 -10.97 1.12
CA TRP A 132 3.21 -11.85 -0.05
C TRP A 132 4.38 -12.83 -0.06
N LEU A 133 5.58 -12.35 0.26
CA LEU A 133 6.80 -13.17 0.28
C LEU A 133 6.81 -14.21 1.39
N CYS A 134 6.16 -13.94 2.53
CA CYS A 134 6.00 -14.92 3.60
C CYS A 134 5.12 -16.12 3.22
N MET A 135 4.34 -16.02 2.15
CA MET A 135 3.47 -17.10 1.65
C MET A 135 4.15 -17.96 0.57
N ILE A 136 5.43 -17.71 0.29
CA ILE A 136 6.25 -18.49 -0.63
C ILE A 136 7.18 -19.35 0.23
N GLY A 137 6.84 -20.63 0.33
CA GLY A 137 7.59 -21.59 1.12
C GLY A 137 8.77 -22.21 0.37
N PRO A 138 9.70 -22.87 1.08
CA PRO A 138 10.81 -23.59 0.46
C PRO A 138 10.37 -24.75 -0.45
N GLU A 139 9.16 -25.28 -0.28
CA GLU A 139 8.54 -26.32 -1.11
C GLU A 139 8.25 -25.88 -2.56
N GLU A 140 8.22 -24.57 -2.83
CA GLU A 140 7.93 -23.99 -4.14
C GLU A 140 9.13 -24.04 -5.12
N GLY A 141 10.29 -24.52 -4.64
CA GLY A 141 11.53 -24.63 -5.41
C GLY A 141 12.63 -23.73 -4.88
N GLU A 142 13.87 -24.23 -4.94
CA GLU A 142 15.04 -23.58 -4.34
C GLU A 142 15.29 -22.17 -4.91
N ASP A 143 15.23 -22.01 -6.23
CA ASP A 143 15.50 -20.73 -6.90
C ASP A 143 14.45 -19.67 -6.53
N LEU A 144 13.17 -20.05 -6.56
CA LEU A 144 12.06 -19.15 -6.26
C LEU A 144 12.06 -18.74 -4.78
N SER A 145 12.36 -19.69 -3.88
CA SER A 145 12.51 -19.41 -2.44
C SER A 145 13.69 -18.49 -2.13
N LYS A 146 14.84 -18.66 -2.80
CA LYS A 146 15.99 -17.76 -2.69
C LYS A 146 15.68 -16.36 -3.20
N GLU A 147 14.99 -16.25 -4.33
CA GLU A 147 14.58 -14.96 -4.87
C GLU A 147 13.60 -14.25 -3.92
N ALA A 148 12.58 -14.96 -3.43
CA ALA A 148 11.62 -14.42 -2.48
C ALA A 148 12.30 -13.93 -1.20
N THR A 149 13.25 -14.72 -0.66
CA THR A 149 14.05 -14.34 0.51
C THR A 149 14.89 -13.09 0.23
N THR A 150 15.51 -13.00 -0.94
CA THR A 150 16.32 -11.84 -1.34
C THR A 150 15.47 -10.56 -1.37
N ILE A 151 14.30 -10.60 -2.02
CA ILE A 151 13.40 -9.45 -2.08
C ILE A 151 12.88 -9.09 -0.68
N LYS A 152 12.58 -10.10 0.15
CA LYS A 152 12.13 -9.90 1.53
C LYS A 152 13.17 -9.13 2.34
N MET A 153 14.46 -9.47 2.21
CA MET A 153 15.54 -8.75 2.89
C MET A 153 15.70 -7.31 2.37
N GLN A 154 15.50 -7.07 1.08
CA GLN A 154 15.46 -5.71 0.53
C GLN A 154 14.31 -4.89 1.12
N CYS A 155 13.11 -5.47 1.26
CA CYS A 155 11.97 -4.81 1.90
C CYS A 155 12.24 -4.50 3.37
N TYR A 156 12.80 -5.46 4.14
CA TYR A 156 13.16 -5.20 5.53
C TYR A 156 14.20 -4.09 5.69
N ASN A 157 15.16 -3.99 4.78
CA ASN A 157 16.14 -2.88 4.77
C ASN A 157 15.43 -1.52 4.64
N ASN A 158 14.46 -1.41 3.73
CA ASN A 158 13.69 -0.18 3.57
C ASN A 158 12.75 0.10 4.76
N ILE A 159 12.18 -0.94 5.37
CA ILE A 159 11.36 -0.82 6.59
C ILE A 159 12.23 -0.35 7.77
N ALA A 160 13.43 -0.91 7.93
CA ALA A 160 14.38 -0.49 8.96
C ALA A 160 14.75 0.99 8.78
N LEU A 161 15.07 1.40 7.55
CA LEU A 161 15.37 2.80 7.23
C LEU A 161 14.21 3.74 7.56
N PHE A 162 12.97 3.37 7.20
CA PHE A 162 11.79 4.14 7.56
C PHE A 162 11.67 4.29 9.09
N HIS A 163 11.79 3.18 9.85
CA HIS A 163 11.72 3.25 11.30
C HIS A 163 12.85 4.08 11.92
N LEU A 164 14.06 4.03 11.37
CA LEU A 164 15.18 4.86 11.80
C LEU A 164 14.88 6.36 11.63
N GLN A 165 14.37 6.75 10.45
CA GLN A 165 13.99 8.14 10.16
C GLN A 165 12.87 8.64 11.07
N GLN A 166 11.93 7.77 11.42
CA GLN A 166 10.84 8.07 12.35
C GLN A 166 11.24 7.91 13.83
N GLN A 167 12.54 7.71 14.13
CA GLN A 167 13.08 7.51 15.49
C GLN A 167 12.45 6.33 16.26
N ASN A 168 11.91 5.36 15.55
CA ASN A 168 11.32 4.13 16.08
C ASN A 168 12.42 3.06 16.27
N TYR A 169 13.41 3.35 17.12
CA TYR A 169 14.63 2.54 17.24
C TYR A 169 14.35 1.06 17.53
N ARG A 170 13.37 0.75 18.39
CA ARG A 170 12.98 -0.64 18.70
C ARG A 170 12.57 -1.41 17.44
N LEU A 171 11.79 -0.80 16.57
CA LEU A 171 11.29 -1.43 15.34
C LEU A 171 12.39 -1.49 14.27
N CYS A 172 13.26 -0.48 14.21
CA CYS A 172 14.46 -0.50 13.38
C CYS A 172 15.36 -1.69 13.73
N ILE A 173 15.68 -1.88 15.02
CA ILE A 173 16.51 -3.00 15.49
C ILE A 173 15.86 -4.35 15.15
N ALA A 174 14.54 -4.48 15.34
CA ALA A 174 13.84 -5.71 15.00
C ALA A 174 13.92 -6.06 13.49
N ALA A 175 13.74 -5.05 12.62
CA ALA A 175 13.88 -5.23 11.17
C ALA A 175 15.33 -5.57 10.77
N ALA A 176 16.31 -4.85 11.30
CA ALA A 176 17.74 -5.12 11.06
C ALA A 176 18.16 -6.52 11.52
N THR A 177 17.73 -6.92 12.72
CA THR A 177 18.00 -8.27 13.27
C THR A 177 17.38 -9.36 12.38
N THR A 178 16.19 -9.12 11.84
CA THR A 178 15.54 -10.06 10.90
C THR A 178 16.40 -10.27 9.65
N ILE A 179 17.09 -9.23 9.16
CA ILE A 179 18.01 -9.33 8.03
C ILE A 179 19.28 -10.08 8.42
N LEU A 180 19.92 -9.69 9.53
CA LEU A 180 21.19 -10.28 9.98
C LEU A 180 21.07 -11.77 10.34
N ASN A 181 19.88 -12.22 10.75
CA ASN A 181 19.60 -13.64 10.96
C ASN A 181 19.61 -14.47 9.67
N VAL A 182 19.44 -13.83 8.50
CA VAL A 182 19.45 -14.48 7.18
C VAL A 182 20.78 -14.22 6.47
N ASP A 183 21.27 -12.98 6.51
CA ASP A 183 22.52 -12.51 5.93
C ASP A 183 23.29 -11.70 6.96
N GLY A 184 24.15 -12.37 7.73
CA GLY A 184 24.98 -11.74 8.75
C GLY A 184 26.06 -10.80 8.20
N SER A 185 26.22 -10.73 6.88
CA SER A 185 27.17 -9.85 6.20
C SER A 185 26.51 -8.60 5.58
N ASN A 186 25.22 -8.39 5.83
CA ASN A 186 24.46 -7.31 5.22
C ASN A 186 24.92 -5.93 5.72
N VAL A 187 25.69 -5.21 4.91
CA VAL A 187 26.29 -3.90 5.28
C VAL A 187 25.25 -2.81 5.58
N LYS A 188 24.01 -2.95 5.09
CA LYS A 188 22.95 -1.96 5.32
C LYS A 188 22.20 -2.15 6.64
N ALA A 189 22.15 -3.38 7.13
CA ALA A 189 21.43 -3.76 8.35
C ALA A 189 22.31 -3.54 9.59
#